data_AF-A0A7J4K041-F1
#
_entry.id   AF-A0A7J4K041-F1
#
_cell.length_a   1.000
_cell.length_b   1.000
_cell.length_c   1.000
_cell.angle_alpha   90.00
_cell.angle_beta   90.00
_cell.angle_gamma   90.00
#
_symmetry.space_group_name_H-M   'P 1'
#
loop_
_entity.id
_entity.type
_entity.pdbx_description
1 polymer ?
#
loop_
_entity_poly.entity_id
_entity_poly.type
_entity_poly.pdbx_seq_one_letter_code
_entity_poly.pdbx_strand_id
1 'polypeptide(L)'
;MPQPQGFKENISESKSLQLTKEQILTAVNHAVEETTKYISERSRDFMFRMALGPTFDGSYYYWVGKMEKMGYQDVGLTGDLYKRQKTRALELGLPPLESLNSDFLALFHYTQFKARQNGAKQSSIVPKHFPGGPSMEETEANELIVTGTLQTMQNSIQPFALVIGSKNPPTGIMLSHAKYTMEEELRKKYPHIIDPLKELGIDKKHLLPASLSPYIIRGLLREDLGYEGLVVSDWYNMGAIRLFINKIRKESLVLSKMTPSTAIAVFAIYAGINHAYGLIAYDKDHSKEDDDEKMRIASIEKLYAGDKKFAELLDKLVMETTCLGLKTFKKTDRWVFDIYESPLEDVERLSFKDLRADIESPDVDKKERVMALKDYVKGLTIEAKLKIIGLASKNPINSSYERELFGDELMPSMINNFNLGHDLWSRWGILVLQFRKQFVESILSQPGRWPAIPKVKPSSGEDETKWITSLMEDKDFRKVYDSIDWNDPKIKDACKKVLKELMNSEQPENVGWGRKAVPKRIT
;
A
#
# COMPACT_ATOMS: atom_id res chain seq x y z
N MET A 1 2.98 19.35 19.40
CA MET A 1 3.14 18.53 20.62
C MET A 1 4.41 18.99 21.33
N PRO A 2 4.43 19.12 22.66
CA PRO A 2 5.67 19.38 23.39
C PRO A 2 6.63 18.20 23.15
N GLN A 3 7.91 18.48 22.90
CA GLN A 3 8.91 17.42 22.82
C GLN A 3 8.95 16.64 24.15
N PRO A 4 9.07 15.30 24.13
CA PRO A 4 9.14 14.52 25.36
C PRO A 4 10.28 15.05 26.23
N GLN A 5 9.93 15.52 27.44
CA GLN A 5 10.83 16.13 28.41
C GLN A 5 11.84 15.15 29.04
N GLY A 6 11.99 13.92 28.52
CA GLY A 6 12.79 12.86 29.13
C GLY A 6 14.25 12.71 28.67
N PHE A 7 14.75 13.55 27.76
CA PHE A 7 16.07 13.31 27.12
C PHE A 7 17.02 14.51 27.08
N LYS A 8 16.81 15.53 27.93
CA LYS A 8 17.62 16.76 27.92
C LYS A 8 18.69 16.88 29.00
N GLU A 9 18.90 15.89 29.85
CA GLU A 9 19.91 16.00 30.90
C GLU A 9 21.23 15.37 30.48
N ASN A 10 22.22 16.24 30.24
CA ASN A 10 23.67 15.99 30.08
C ASN A 10 24.22 15.52 28.72
N ILE A 11 23.80 16.14 27.61
CA ILE A 11 24.72 16.26 26.45
C ILE A 11 25.60 17.50 26.68
N SER A 12 26.56 17.39 27.60
CA SER A 12 27.64 18.36 27.73
C SER A 12 28.49 18.32 26.46
N GLU A 13 28.43 19.37 25.64
CA GLU A 13 29.39 19.71 24.55
C GLU A 13 30.12 18.52 23.91
N SER A 14 29.41 17.45 23.52
CA SER A 14 30.05 16.40 22.74
C SER A 14 30.33 17.01 21.37
N LYS A 15 31.61 17.25 21.08
CA LYS A 15 32.02 17.75 19.76
C LYS A 15 31.45 16.78 18.72
N SER A 16 30.61 17.30 17.83
CA SER A 16 30.05 16.53 16.73
C SER A 16 31.18 15.84 15.98
N LEU A 17 30.99 14.56 15.67
CA LEU A 17 32.01 13.78 14.99
C LEU A 17 32.22 14.38 13.59
N GLN A 18 33.43 14.89 13.34
CA GLN A 18 33.75 15.50 12.04
C GLN A 18 34.06 14.41 11.03
N LEU A 19 33.02 13.95 10.34
CA LEU A 19 33.14 12.96 9.27
C LEU A 19 33.42 13.62 7.92
N THR A 20 34.31 12.98 7.16
CA THR A 20 34.56 13.34 5.75
C THR A 20 33.40 12.87 4.86
N LYS A 21 33.27 13.49 3.67
CA LYS A 21 32.26 13.05 2.67
C LYS A 21 32.45 11.59 2.25
N GLU A 22 33.69 11.13 2.15
CA GLU A 22 34.04 9.77 1.74
C GLU A 22 33.68 8.73 2.81
N GLN A 23 33.97 9.02 4.09
CA GLN A 23 33.54 8.17 5.20
C GLN A 23 32.03 8.04 5.25
N ILE A 24 31.30 9.15 5.10
CA ILE A 24 29.83 9.15 5.11
C ILE A 24 29.29 8.33 3.92
N LEU A 25 29.81 8.55 2.72
CA LEU A 25 29.36 7.81 1.54
C LEU A 25 29.60 6.30 1.69
N THR A 26 30.78 5.91 2.18
CA THR A 26 31.12 4.51 2.47
C THR A 26 30.16 3.90 3.48
N ALA A 27 29.87 4.63 4.57
CA ALA A 27 28.95 4.18 5.60
C ALA A 27 27.50 4.07 5.12
N VAL A 28 27.02 4.99 4.27
CA VAL A 28 25.69 4.89 3.64
C VAL A 28 25.61 3.67 2.74
N ASN A 29 26.60 3.44 1.88
CA ASN A 29 26.64 2.27 0.99
C ASN A 29 26.61 0.96 1.78
N HIS A 30 27.48 0.81 2.78
CA HIS A 30 27.51 -0.37 3.64
C HIS A 30 26.18 -0.59 4.35
N ALA A 31 25.57 0.47 4.88
CA ALA A 31 24.27 0.39 5.55
C ALA A 31 23.14 -0.04 4.59
N VAL A 32 23.15 0.44 3.34
CA VAL A 32 22.20 0.03 2.29
C VAL A 32 22.38 -1.45 1.95
N GLU A 33 23.61 -1.91 1.75
CA GLU A 33 23.92 -3.30 1.39
C GLU A 33 23.44 -4.27 2.48
N GLU A 34 23.81 -4.01 3.73
CA GLU A 34 23.43 -4.88 4.86
C GLU A 34 21.93 -4.84 5.15
N THR A 35 21.29 -3.67 5.01
CA THR A 35 19.83 -3.55 5.13
C THR A 35 19.13 -4.32 4.00
N THR A 36 19.64 -4.23 2.78
CA THR A 36 19.11 -4.98 1.63
C THR A 36 19.19 -6.47 1.87
N LYS A 37 20.36 -6.98 2.28
CA LYS A 37 20.57 -8.39 2.59
C LYS A 37 19.60 -8.88 3.66
N TYR A 38 19.48 -8.15 4.76
CA TYR A 38 18.56 -8.48 5.84
C TYR A 38 17.10 -8.57 5.35
N ILE A 39 16.61 -7.52 4.68
CA ILE A 39 15.22 -7.48 4.22
C ILE A 39 14.95 -8.54 3.15
N SER A 40 15.89 -8.76 2.22
CA SER A 40 15.78 -9.80 1.21
C SER A 40 15.73 -11.18 1.84
N GLU A 41 16.59 -11.50 2.82
CA GLU A 41 16.53 -12.77 3.57
C GLU A 41 15.16 -12.98 4.22
N ARG A 42 14.63 -11.94 4.86
CA ARG A 42 13.34 -11.97 5.59
C ARG A 42 12.13 -12.12 4.69
N SER A 43 12.25 -11.66 3.46
CA SER A 43 11.15 -11.71 2.49
C SER A 43 11.12 -13.01 1.70
N ARG A 44 12.12 -13.91 1.84
CA ARG A 44 12.18 -15.18 1.09
C ARG A 44 11.04 -16.13 1.42
N ASP A 45 10.59 -16.09 2.67
CA ASP A 45 9.55 -16.99 3.18
C ASP A 45 8.14 -16.43 3.00
N PHE A 46 7.97 -15.38 2.18
CA PHE A 46 6.64 -14.87 1.87
C PHE A 46 5.93 -15.91 0.99
N MET A 47 5.02 -16.66 1.62
CA MET A 47 4.19 -17.67 0.97
C MET A 47 2.97 -17.06 0.24
N PHE A 48 2.77 -15.76 0.39
CA PHE A 48 1.63 -15.01 -0.11
C PHE A 48 1.87 -14.56 -1.55
N ARG A 49 0.84 -14.56 -2.40
CA ARG A 49 1.00 -14.04 -3.77
C ARG A 49 1.07 -12.52 -3.81
N MET A 50 0.46 -11.85 -2.84
CA MET A 50 0.57 -10.41 -2.62
C MET A 50 0.96 -10.16 -1.16
N ALA A 51 2.06 -9.46 -0.96
CA ALA A 51 2.52 -9.06 0.37
C ALA A 51 2.19 -7.59 0.59
N LEU A 52 1.32 -7.32 1.55
CA LEU A 52 0.96 -5.97 1.98
C LEU A 52 2.03 -5.49 2.96
N GLY A 53 3.08 -4.89 2.41
CA GLY A 53 4.18 -4.34 3.19
C GLY A 53 3.96 -2.87 3.52
N PRO A 54 4.12 -2.42 4.78
CA PRO A 54 4.30 -1.00 5.10
C PRO A 54 5.67 -0.56 4.59
N THR A 55 5.73 -0.46 3.27
CA THR A 55 6.97 -0.24 2.54
C THR A 55 7.30 1.25 2.60
N PHE A 56 6.27 2.12 2.51
CA PHE A 56 6.41 3.57 2.36
C PHE A 56 5.67 4.42 3.38
N ASP A 57 4.75 3.85 4.14
CA ASP A 57 4.23 4.55 5.29
C ASP A 57 5.14 4.32 6.51
N GLY A 58 5.25 5.34 7.35
CA GLY A 58 5.75 5.16 8.72
C GLY A 58 4.66 4.63 9.64
N SER A 59 3.48 4.34 9.09
CA SER A 59 2.38 3.69 9.79
C SER A 59 2.62 2.20 9.78
N TYR A 60 3.52 1.75 10.63
CA TYR A 60 3.32 0.51 11.36
C TYR A 60 4.44 0.40 12.38
N TYR A 61 4.00 0.57 13.62
CA TYR A 61 4.36 -0.30 14.72
C TYR A 61 5.80 -0.22 15.18
N TYR A 62 5.99 0.75 16.06
CA TYR A 62 6.72 0.60 17.29
C TYR A 62 6.24 -0.59 18.16
N TRP A 63 6.03 -1.78 17.58
CA TRP A 63 5.66 -3.00 18.28
C TRP A 63 6.84 -3.49 19.10
N VAL A 64 7.08 -2.82 20.20
CA VAL A 64 8.01 -3.24 21.24
C VAL A 64 7.15 -3.97 22.29
N GLY A 65 7.28 -5.30 22.43
CA GLY A 65 6.58 -6.09 23.46
C GLY A 65 5.74 -7.29 22.99
N LYS A 66 5.10 -8.01 23.94
CA LYS A 66 4.36 -9.28 23.71
C LYS A 66 3.02 -9.08 22.97
N MET A 67 2.82 -9.85 21.90
CA MET A 67 1.50 -10.04 21.23
C MET A 67 0.57 -10.97 22.04
N GLU A 68 1.14 -11.92 22.79
CA GLU A 68 0.38 -13.02 23.42
C GLU A 68 -0.68 -12.59 24.44
N LYS A 69 -0.51 -11.45 25.12
CA LYS A 69 -1.50 -10.98 26.11
C LYS A 69 -2.62 -10.13 25.53
N MET A 70 -2.55 -9.79 24.24
CA MET A 70 -3.47 -8.83 23.62
C MET A 70 -4.52 -9.50 22.72
N GLY A 71 -4.37 -10.79 22.39
CA GLY A 71 -5.26 -11.45 21.43
C GLY A 71 -5.11 -10.86 20.02
N TYR A 72 -5.42 -11.65 18.99
CA TYR A 72 -5.40 -11.18 17.60
C TYR A 72 -6.41 -10.06 17.29
N GLN A 73 -7.26 -9.69 18.26
CA GLN A 73 -8.27 -8.62 18.12
C GLN A 73 -7.77 -7.25 18.60
N ASP A 74 -6.62 -7.11 19.26
CA ASP A 74 -6.08 -5.81 19.72
C ASP A 74 -4.80 -5.39 18.98
N VAL A 75 -4.50 -5.96 17.81
CA VAL A 75 -3.37 -5.52 16.96
C VAL A 75 -3.65 -4.14 16.36
N GLY A 76 -3.42 -3.09 17.15
CA GLY A 76 -3.43 -1.69 16.68
C GLY A 76 -4.81 -1.02 16.55
N LEU A 77 -5.90 -1.69 16.92
CA LEU A 77 -7.27 -1.21 16.63
C LEU A 77 -7.78 -0.03 17.48
N THR A 78 -6.97 0.49 18.43
CA THR A 78 -7.34 1.68 19.21
C THR A 78 -6.23 2.73 19.17
N GLY A 79 -6.62 4.00 18.98
CA GLY A 79 -5.67 5.12 18.91
C GLY A 79 -4.77 5.25 20.14
N ASP A 80 -5.23 4.81 21.32
CA ASP A 80 -4.44 4.84 22.55
C ASP A 80 -3.33 3.79 22.58
N LEU A 81 -3.56 2.60 22.02
CA LEU A 81 -2.57 1.54 21.99
C LEU A 81 -1.38 1.94 21.10
N TYR A 82 -1.67 2.46 19.91
CA TYR A 82 -0.62 2.97 19.02
C TYR A 82 0.18 4.09 19.70
N LYS A 83 -0.47 5.07 20.35
CA LYS A 83 0.23 6.14 21.05
C LYS A 83 1.18 5.61 22.11
N ARG A 84 0.75 4.61 22.90
CA ARG A 84 1.63 3.95 23.90
C ARG A 84 2.82 3.26 23.24
N GLN A 85 2.61 2.56 22.14
CA GLN A 85 3.69 1.91 21.38
C GLN A 85 4.69 2.93 20.84
N LYS A 86 4.21 4.03 20.23
CA LYS A 86 5.05 5.14 19.78
C LYS A 86 5.86 5.73 20.91
N THR A 87 5.21 6.10 22.03
CA THR A 87 5.91 6.61 23.21
C THR A 87 6.99 5.64 23.67
N ARG A 88 6.65 4.35 23.81
CA ARG A 88 7.60 3.33 24.28
C ARG A 88 8.83 3.19 23.37
N ALA A 89 8.64 3.24 22.07
CA ALA A 89 9.77 3.17 21.15
C ALA A 89 10.64 4.42 21.15
N LEU A 90 10.03 5.61 21.30
CA LEU A 90 10.78 6.84 21.47
C LEU A 90 11.59 6.81 22.77
N GLU A 91 11.03 6.25 23.86
CA GLU A 91 11.75 6.01 25.12
C GLU A 91 12.92 5.03 24.94
N LEU A 92 12.78 4.02 24.08
CA LEU A 92 13.86 3.11 23.69
C LEU A 92 14.85 3.74 22.69
N GLY A 93 14.63 4.98 22.28
CA GLY A 93 15.54 5.75 21.43
C GLY A 93 15.40 5.48 19.93
N LEU A 94 14.33 4.84 19.48
CA LEU A 94 14.01 4.80 18.05
C LEU A 94 13.76 6.23 17.54
N PRO A 95 14.27 6.59 16.34
CA PRO A 95 14.09 7.94 15.83
C PRO A 95 12.63 8.20 15.45
N PRO A 96 12.07 9.37 15.77
CA PRO A 96 10.77 9.76 15.25
C PRO A 96 10.87 9.95 13.73
N LEU A 97 9.90 9.42 12.99
CA LEU A 97 9.81 9.55 11.52
C LEU A 97 9.94 11.01 11.07
N GLU A 98 9.29 11.89 11.81
CA GLU A 98 9.20 13.33 11.54
C GLU A 98 10.57 14.04 11.68
N SER A 99 11.57 13.39 12.29
CA SER A 99 12.94 13.92 12.40
C SER A 99 13.86 13.52 11.24
N LEU A 100 13.42 12.58 10.38
CA LEU A 100 14.24 12.10 9.28
C LEU A 100 14.11 13.02 8.07
N ASN A 101 15.24 13.29 7.41
CA ASN A 101 15.24 14.06 6.18
C ASN A 101 14.66 13.25 5.01
N SER A 102 14.10 13.97 4.02
CA SER A 102 13.41 13.36 2.88
C SER A 102 14.32 12.52 1.98
N ASP A 103 15.59 12.88 1.81
CA ASP A 103 16.53 12.12 0.99
C ASP A 103 16.87 10.76 1.61
N PHE A 104 17.03 10.72 2.93
CA PHE A 104 17.14 9.47 3.68
C PHE A 104 15.87 8.63 3.52
N LEU A 105 14.69 9.23 3.71
CA LEU A 105 13.42 8.51 3.57
C LEU A 105 13.28 7.91 2.17
N ALA A 106 13.58 8.69 1.13
CA ALA A 106 13.56 8.23 -0.25
C ALA A 106 14.50 7.04 -0.50
N LEU A 107 15.77 7.15 -0.09
CA LEU A 107 16.74 6.05 -0.19
C LEU A 107 16.26 4.81 0.56
N PHE A 108 15.83 5.00 1.80
CA PHE A 108 15.45 3.93 2.69
C PHE A 108 14.22 3.18 2.17
N HIS A 109 13.16 3.90 1.81
CA HIS A 109 11.95 3.32 1.22
C HIS A 109 12.24 2.59 -0.09
N TYR A 110 13.04 3.17 -0.99
CA TYR A 110 13.43 2.50 -2.23
C TYR A 110 14.22 1.21 -1.95
N THR A 111 15.18 1.27 -1.02
CA THR A 111 15.98 0.11 -0.57
C THR A 111 15.07 -0.99 -0.03
N GLN A 112 14.13 -0.65 0.86
CA GLN A 112 13.18 -1.60 1.42
C GLN A 112 12.35 -2.28 0.32
N PHE A 113 11.78 -1.50 -0.61
CA PHE A 113 10.97 -2.05 -1.69
C PHE A 113 11.77 -3.02 -2.55
N LYS A 114 12.98 -2.63 -2.98
CA LYS A 114 13.83 -3.47 -3.83
C LYS A 114 14.32 -4.71 -3.12
N ALA A 115 14.72 -4.59 -1.87
CA ALA A 115 15.12 -5.73 -1.06
C ALA A 115 13.98 -6.75 -0.92
N ARG A 116 12.75 -6.29 -0.71
CA ARG A 116 11.55 -7.14 -0.64
C ARG A 116 11.23 -7.77 -1.99
N GLN A 117 11.27 -7.00 -3.07
CA GLN A 117 11.05 -7.50 -4.43
C GLN A 117 12.06 -8.59 -4.81
N ASN A 118 13.32 -8.43 -4.41
CA ASN A 118 14.37 -9.41 -4.63
C ASN A 118 14.23 -10.67 -3.76
N GLY A 119 13.79 -10.49 -2.50
CA GLY A 119 13.62 -11.58 -1.54
C GLY A 119 12.37 -12.41 -1.80
N ALA A 120 11.23 -11.76 -1.99
CA ALA A 120 9.91 -12.37 -2.14
C ALA A 120 9.66 -12.85 -3.58
N LYS A 121 10.44 -13.85 -4.02
CA LYS A 121 10.39 -14.36 -5.41
C LYS A 121 9.01 -14.87 -5.84
N GLN A 122 8.15 -15.21 -4.90
CA GLN A 122 6.80 -15.74 -5.14
C GLN A 122 5.69 -14.71 -4.88
N SER A 123 6.03 -13.51 -4.40
CA SER A 123 5.06 -12.48 -3.99
C SER A 123 5.23 -11.19 -4.77
N SER A 124 4.10 -10.60 -5.15
CA SER A 124 4.06 -9.20 -5.53
C SER A 124 4.06 -8.32 -4.28
N ILE A 125 5.02 -7.41 -4.17
CA ILE A 125 5.07 -6.42 -3.09
C ILE A 125 4.14 -5.27 -3.44
N VAL A 126 3.25 -4.91 -2.51
CA VAL A 126 2.29 -3.81 -2.65
C VAL A 126 2.69 -2.68 -1.69
N PRO A 127 3.28 -1.58 -2.18
CA PRO A 127 3.57 -0.44 -1.32
C PRO A 127 2.30 0.23 -0.83
N LYS A 128 2.33 0.66 0.43
CA LYS A 128 1.22 1.30 1.14
C LYS A 128 1.77 2.32 2.14
N HIS A 129 0.96 3.28 2.60
CA HIS A 129 -0.37 3.67 2.13
C HIS A 129 -0.24 4.95 1.30
N PHE A 130 -0.54 4.91 0.01
CA PHE A 130 -0.48 6.09 -0.87
C PHE A 130 -1.59 7.10 -0.54
N PRO A 131 -1.37 8.43 -0.60
CA PRO A 131 -0.13 9.17 -0.96
C PRO A 131 0.96 9.24 0.10
N GLY A 132 0.78 8.60 1.25
CA GLY A 132 1.68 8.67 2.40
C GLY A 132 1.40 9.89 3.28
N GLY A 133 2.08 9.93 4.42
CA GLY A 133 1.93 11.00 5.40
C GLY A 133 2.12 10.48 6.82
N PRO A 134 2.17 11.36 7.81
CA PRO A 134 2.27 10.96 9.20
C PRO A 134 0.96 10.33 9.68
N SER A 135 1.05 9.50 10.71
CA SER A 135 -0.08 9.02 11.49
C SER A 135 -1.13 8.18 10.76
N MET A 136 -0.83 7.54 9.62
CA MET A 136 -1.85 6.81 8.84
C MET A 136 -2.58 5.72 9.64
N GLU A 137 -1.94 5.15 10.66
CA GLU A 137 -2.53 4.21 11.61
C GLU A 137 -3.73 4.77 12.39
N GLU A 138 -3.87 6.10 12.52
CA GLU A 138 -5.05 6.70 13.12
C GLU A 138 -6.33 6.41 12.33
N THR A 139 -6.19 6.07 11.03
CA THR A 139 -7.32 5.76 10.16
C THR A 139 -8.07 4.47 10.54
N GLU A 140 -7.45 3.58 11.33
CA GLU A 140 -8.08 2.38 11.90
C GLU A 140 -9.30 2.72 12.75
N ALA A 141 -9.23 3.81 13.52
CA ALA A 141 -10.25 4.18 14.49
C ALA A 141 -10.95 5.51 14.18
N ASN A 142 -10.24 6.47 13.57
CA ASN A 142 -10.67 7.86 13.44
C ASN A 142 -10.51 8.38 12.01
N GLU A 143 -11.20 9.47 11.68
CA GLU A 143 -10.84 10.23 10.49
C GLU A 143 -9.48 10.93 10.71
N LEU A 144 -8.60 10.87 9.72
CA LEU A 144 -7.33 11.59 9.71
C LEU A 144 -7.33 12.61 8.57
N ILE A 145 -6.94 13.85 8.87
CA ILE A 145 -6.72 14.90 7.88
C ILE A 145 -5.24 15.25 7.87
N VAL A 146 -4.56 14.96 6.76
CA VAL A 146 -3.19 15.40 6.51
C VAL A 146 -3.23 16.76 5.84
N THR A 147 -2.62 17.76 6.48
CA THR A 147 -2.57 19.13 6.00
C THR A 147 -1.29 19.39 5.21
N GLY A 148 -1.43 20.06 4.08
CA GLY A 148 -0.34 20.37 3.16
C GLY A 148 -0.83 20.70 1.74
N THR A 149 0.02 21.38 0.98
CA THR A 149 -0.14 21.59 -0.46
C THR A 149 0.47 20.40 -1.22
N LEU A 150 0.23 20.32 -2.53
CA LEU A 150 0.88 19.30 -3.37
C LEU A 150 2.41 19.39 -3.28
N GLN A 151 2.96 20.61 -3.09
CA GLN A 151 4.39 20.85 -2.94
C GLN A 151 4.92 20.32 -1.60
N THR A 152 4.23 20.60 -0.48
CA THR A 152 4.72 20.15 0.84
C THR A 152 4.57 18.65 1.03
N MET A 153 3.64 18.02 0.32
CA MET A 153 3.43 16.57 0.33
C MET A 153 4.40 15.79 -0.56
N GLN A 154 5.28 16.46 -1.31
CA GLN A 154 6.25 15.79 -2.19
C GLN A 154 7.11 14.77 -1.45
N ASN A 155 7.51 15.04 -0.21
CA ASN A 155 8.32 14.09 0.57
C ASN A 155 7.59 12.77 0.85
N SER A 156 6.26 12.78 0.95
CA SER A 156 5.45 11.57 1.14
C SER A 156 5.14 10.86 -0.18
N ILE A 157 4.98 11.62 -1.26
CA ILE A 157 4.66 11.10 -2.59
C ILE A 157 5.91 10.52 -3.28
N GLN A 158 7.08 11.14 -3.07
CA GLN A 158 8.32 10.82 -3.78
C GLN A 158 8.73 9.34 -3.66
N PRO A 159 8.66 8.66 -2.49
CA PRO A 159 8.93 7.23 -2.42
C PRO A 159 8.10 6.38 -3.39
N PHE A 160 6.81 6.70 -3.56
CA PHE A 160 5.95 6.03 -4.53
C PHE A 160 6.37 6.37 -5.96
N ALA A 161 6.61 7.64 -6.26
CA ALA A 161 7.07 8.08 -7.58
C ALA A 161 8.36 7.36 -8.01
N LEU A 162 9.30 7.15 -7.09
CA LEU A 162 10.56 6.45 -7.35
C LEU A 162 10.34 4.99 -7.75
N VAL A 163 9.48 4.25 -7.06
CA VAL A 163 9.25 2.83 -7.38
C VAL A 163 8.33 2.63 -8.58
N ILE A 164 7.37 3.54 -8.80
CA ILE A 164 6.55 3.58 -10.01
C ILE A 164 7.45 3.80 -11.24
N GLY A 165 8.43 4.70 -11.13
CA GLY A 165 9.40 4.97 -12.20
C GLY A 165 10.55 3.98 -12.30
N SER A 166 10.59 2.92 -11.49
CA SER A 166 11.66 1.93 -11.50
C SER A 166 11.49 0.91 -12.64
N LYS A 167 12.53 0.12 -12.95
CA LYS A 167 12.48 -0.86 -14.05
C LYS A 167 11.40 -1.94 -13.85
N ASN A 168 11.20 -2.34 -12.60
CA ASN A 168 10.21 -3.32 -12.19
C ASN A 168 9.24 -2.63 -11.22
N PRO A 169 8.29 -1.83 -11.73
CA PRO A 169 7.34 -1.13 -10.87
C PRO A 169 6.50 -2.11 -10.04
N PRO A 170 5.95 -1.67 -8.90
CA PRO A 170 5.07 -2.52 -8.11
C PRO A 170 3.83 -2.92 -8.92
N THR A 171 3.41 -4.17 -8.73
CA THR A 171 2.17 -4.71 -9.30
C THR A 171 0.92 -3.98 -8.80
N GLY A 172 0.94 -3.60 -7.51
CA GLY A 172 -0.17 -2.98 -6.80
C GLY A 172 0.31 -1.81 -5.94
N ILE A 173 -0.52 -0.80 -5.77
CA ILE A 173 -0.34 0.28 -4.77
C ILE A 173 -1.59 0.33 -3.92
N MET A 174 -1.41 0.32 -2.61
CA MET A 174 -2.51 0.39 -1.65
C MET A 174 -2.73 1.82 -1.15
N LEU A 175 -4.00 2.21 -1.08
CA LEU A 175 -4.45 3.58 -0.84
C LEU A 175 -4.83 3.79 0.63
N SER A 176 -4.38 4.90 1.21
CA SER A 176 -4.75 5.35 2.55
C SER A 176 -6.24 5.71 2.66
N HIS A 177 -6.77 5.62 3.88
CA HIS A 177 -8.08 6.18 4.24
C HIS A 177 -8.02 7.59 4.85
N ALA A 178 -6.84 8.22 4.87
CA ALA A 178 -6.70 9.62 5.28
C ALA A 178 -7.26 10.58 4.22
N LYS A 179 -7.69 11.76 4.68
CA LYS A 179 -8.08 12.91 3.84
C LYS A 179 -6.89 13.85 3.68
N TYR A 180 -6.81 14.55 2.56
CA TYR A 180 -5.67 15.42 2.23
C TYR A 180 -6.14 16.78 1.76
N THR A 181 -5.65 17.86 2.36
CA THR A 181 -6.03 19.23 1.92
C THR A 181 -5.55 19.53 0.50
N MET A 182 -4.47 18.89 0.02
CA MET A 182 -4.02 19.00 -1.36
C MET A 182 -5.05 18.48 -2.39
N GLU A 183 -6.07 17.73 -1.97
CA GLU A 183 -7.16 17.31 -2.87
C GLU A 183 -7.88 18.51 -3.51
N GLU A 184 -7.98 19.65 -2.83
CA GLU A 184 -8.58 20.86 -3.40
C GLU A 184 -7.79 21.41 -4.59
N GLU A 185 -6.45 21.33 -4.53
CA GLU A 185 -5.57 21.69 -5.65
C GLU A 185 -5.74 20.69 -6.80
N LEU A 186 -5.82 19.39 -6.50
CA LEU A 186 -6.05 18.35 -7.50
C LEU A 186 -7.41 18.50 -8.20
N ARG A 187 -8.47 18.87 -7.46
CA ARG A 187 -9.80 19.19 -8.03
C ARG A 187 -9.73 20.31 -9.07
N LYS A 188 -8.93 21.34 -8.81
CA LYS A 188 -8.70 22.46 -9.75
C LYS A 188 -7.85 22.02 -10.93
N LYS A 189 -6.85 21.18 -10.69
CA LYS A 189 -5.93 20.67 -11.71
C LYS A 189 -6.59 19.71 -12.71
N TYR A 190 -7.55 18.90 -12.25
CA TYR A 190 -8.19 17.86 -13.08
C TYR A 190 -9.72 18.06 -13.18
N PRO A 191 -10.19 19.11 -13.87
CA PRO A 191 -11.62 19.40 -13.98
C PRO A 191 -12.40 18.36 -14.80
N HIS A 192 -11.72 17.51 -15.57
CA HIS A 192 -12.33 16.42 -16.36
C HIS A 192 -12.64 15.17 -15.54
N ILE A 193 -12.10 15.05 -14.32
CA ILE A 193 -12.38 13.92 -13.43
C ILE A 193 -13.79 14.08 -12.86
N ILE A 194 -14.58 13.01 -12.93
CA ILE A 194 -15.95 13.00 -12.40
C ILE A 194 -15.90 13.09 -10.87
N ASP A 195 -16.60 14.09 -10.33
CA ASP A 195 -16.67 14.38 -8.89
C ASP A 195 -17.83 13.61 -8.24
N PRO A 196 -17.58 12.52 -7.48
CA PRO A 196 -18.67 11.74 -6.90
C PRO A 196 -19.52 12.54 -5.93
N LEU A 197 -18.95 13.54 -5.23
CA LEU A 197 -19.74 14.41 -4.37
C LEU A 197 -20.80 15.16 -5.18
N LYS A 198 -20.42 15.69 -6.34
CA LYS A 198 -21.35 16.39 -7.25
C LYS A 198 -22.41 15.44 -7.80
N GLU A 199 -22.01 14.31 -8.35
CA GLU A 199 -22.94 13.36 -8.98
C GLU A 199 -23.93 12.76 -7.95
N LEU A 200 -23.52 12.67 -6.68
CA LEU A 200 -24.36 12.15 -5.58
C LEU A 200 -25.11 13.25 -4.80
N GLY A 201 -25.06 14.51 -5.25
CA GLY A 201 -25.78 15.63 -4.64
C GLY A 201 -25.26 16.05 -3.27
N ILE A 202 -23.96 15.88 -3.02
CA ILE A 202 -23.27 16.23 -1.77
C ILE A 202 -22.48 17.53 -1.96
N ASP A 203 -22.41 18.33 -0.90
CA ASP A 203 -21.60 19.55 -0.85
C ASP A 203 -20.12 19.25 -1.15
N LYS A 204 -19.51 20.04 -2.06
CA LYS A 204 -18.11 19.89 -2.46
C LYS A 204 -17.10 20.28 -1.39
N LYS A 205 -17.54 20.84 -0.25
CA LYS A 205 -16.66 21.18 0.87
C LYS A 205 -16.02 19.97 1.56
N HIS A 206 -16.50 18.75 1.33
CA HIS A 206 -15.92 17.58 1.96
C HIS A 206 -14.68 17.10 1.21
N LEU A 207 -13.61 16.86 1.96
CA LEU A 207 -12.47 16.08 1.47
C LEU A 207 -12.83 14.60 1.47
N LEU A 208 -12.45 13.90 0.41
CA LEU A 208 -12.61 12.46 0.27
C LEU A 208 -11.40 11.76 0.89
N PRO A 209 -11.59 10.65 1.63
CA PRO A 209 -10.50 9.72 1.91
C PRO A 209 -9.75 9.36 0.62
N ALA A 210 -8.43 9.22 0.64
CA ALA A 210 -7.64 8.97 -0.58
C ALA A 210 -8.12 7.75 -1.37
N SER A 211 -8.44 6.65 -0.69
CA SER A 211 -9.08 5.45 -1.25
C SER A 211 -10.47 5.64 -1.90
N LEU A 212 -11.11 6.79 -1.70
CA LEU A 212 -12.41 7.17 -2.28
C LEU A 212 -12.31 8.44 -3.15
N SER A 213 -11.11 9.01 -3.31
CA SER A 213 -10.89 10.25 -4.07
C SER A 213 -10.42 9.95 -5.49
N PRO A 214 -11.24 10.22 -6.53
CA PRO A 214 -10.79 10.06 -7.91
C PRO A 214 -9.69 11.05 -8.28
N TYR A 215 -9.57 12.18 -7.59
CA TYR A 215 -8.51 13.15 -7.84
C TYR A 215 -7.14 12.65 -7.37
N ILE A 216 -7.09 11.90 -6.27
CA ILE A 216 -5.86 11.27 -5.81
C ILE A 216 -5.52 10.04 -6.66
N ILE A 217 -6.51 9.21 -7.02
CA ILE A 217 -6.25 8.00 -7.80
C ILE A 217 -6.07 8.32 -9.28
N ARG A 218 -7.09 8.86 -9.96
CA ARG A 218 -7.05 9.11 -11.41
C ARG A 218 -6.18 10.32 -11.75
N GLY A 219 -6.19 11.37 -10.93
CA GLY A 219 -5.35 12.55 -11.12
C GLY A 219 -3.89 12.29 -10.70
N LEU A 220 -3.64 12.28 -9.40
CA LEU A 220 -2.26 12.19 -8.89
C LEU A 220 -1.59 10.84 -9.25
N LEU A 221 -2.20 9.70 -8.96
CA LEU A 221 -1.54 8.41 -9.16
C LEU A 221 -1.48 7.98 -10.64
N ARG A 222 -2.58 8.09 -11.39
CA ARG A 222 -2.61 7.67 -12.81
C ARG A 222 -2.03 8.72 -13.75
N GLU A 223 -2.46 9.99 -13.67
CA GLU A 223 -2.02 11.02 -14.62
C GLU A 223 -0.65 11.62 -14.28
N ASP A 224 -0.42 12.07 -13.04
CA ASP A 224 0.87 12.70 -12.67
C ASP A 224 2.00 11.68 -12.54
N LEU A 225 1.76 10.58 -11.83
CA LEU A 225 2.79 9.56 -11.57
C LEU A 225 2.86 8.48 -12.65
N GLY A 226 1.89 8.41 -13.56
CA GLY A 226 1.89 7.44 -14.66
C GLY A 226 1.76 5.98 -14.22
N TYR A 227 1.16 5.73 -13.05
CA TYR A 227 1.06 4.36 -12.53
C TYR A 227 0.03 3.56 -13.33
N GLU A 228 0.46 2.42 -13.89
CA GLU A 228 -0.41 1.55 -14.69
C GLU A 228 -0.85 0.27 -13.94
N GLY A 229 -0.30 -0.03 -12.76
CA GLY A 229 -0.60 -1.27 -12.02
C GLY A 229 -1.97 -1.27 -11.31
N LEU A 230 -2.20 -2.25 -10.43
CA LEU A 230 -3.41 -2.37 -9.63
C LEU A 230 -3.47 -1.25 -8.57
N VAL A 231 -4.63 -0.62 -8.44
CA VAL A 231 -4.97 0.30 -7.36
C VAL A 231 -5.82 -0.45 -6.35
N VAL A 232 -5.34 -0.55 -5.12
CA VAL A 232 -5.89 -1.42 -4.09
C VAL A 232 -6.33 -0.58 -2.90
N SER A 233 -7.50 -0.82 -2.33
CA SER A 233 -7.90 -0.09 -1.11
C SER A 233 -7.15 -0.61 0.11
N ASP A 234 -7.01 0.19 1.16
CA ASP A 234 -6.86 -0.37 2.51
C ASP A 234 -8.21 -0.96 2.98
N TRP A 235 -8.28 -1.50 4.19
CA TRP A 235 -9.47 -2.22 4.67
C TRP A 235 -10.67 -1.29 4.93
N TYR A 236 -11.73 -1.39 4.12
CA TYR A 236 -12.85 -0.44 4.18
C TYR A 236 -13.68 -0.44 5.48
N ASN A 237 -13.53 -1.45 6.36
CA ASN A 237 -14.16 -1.45 7.68
C ASN A 237 -13.45 -0.53 8.71
N MET A 238 -12.36 0.11 8.32
CA MET A 238 -11.62 1.03 9.19
C MET A 238 -12.46 2.26 9.56
N GLY A 239 -12.17 2.80 10.75
CA GLY A 239 -12.90 3.90 11.38
C GLY A 239 -12.99 5.14 10.50
N ALA A 240 -11.92 5.51 9.79
CA ALA A 240 -11.91 6.66 8.88
C ALA A 240 -13.02 6.58 7.82
N ILE A 241 -13.15 5.43 7.16
CA ILE A 241 -14.17 5.20 6.13
C ILE A 241 -15.54 5.14 6.76
N ARG A 242 -15.68 4.41 7.88
CA ARG A 242 -16.96 4.28 8.56
C ARG A 242 -17.55 5.62 8.98
N LEU A 243 -16.73 6.46 9.61
CA LEU A 243 -17.13 7.79 10.06
C LEU A 243 -17.49 8.69 8.88
N PHE A 244 -16.68 8.67 7.82
CA PHE A 244 -16.93 9.45 6.62
C PHE A 244 -18.26 9.07 5.93
N ILE A 245 -18.47 7.77 5.68
CA ILE A 245 -19.66 7.26 5.00
C ILE A 245 -20.93 7.54 5.83
N ASN A 246 -20.88 7.35 7.15
CA ASN A 246 -22.00 7.65 8.03
C ASN A 246 -22.35 9.14 8.05
N LYS A 247 -21.37 10.03 7.86
CA LYS A 247 -21.60 11.47 7.75
C LYS A 247 -22.26 11.81 6.42
N ILE A 248 -21.64 11.46 5.29
CA ILE A 248 -22.11 11.89 3.96
C ILE A 248 -23.46 11.26 3.57
N ARG A 249 -23.76 10.05 4.05
CA ARG A 249 -25.06 9.39 3.78
C ARG A 249 -26.23 10.20 4.31
N LYS A 250 -26.04 10.96 5.38
CA LYS A 250 -27.07 11.84 5.95
C LYS A 250 -27.30 13.10 5.12
N GLU A 251 -26.33 13.48 4.29
CA GLU A 251 -26.36 14.70 3.48
C GLU A 251 -26.89 14.45 2.05
N SER A 252 -26.92 13.20 1.57
CA SER A 252 -27.39 12.84 0.23
C SER A 252 -28.70 12.04 0.25
N LEU A 253 -29.70 12.51 -0.50
CA LEU A 253 -30.95 11.78 -0.73
C LEU A 253 -30.74 10.45 -1.46
N VAL A 254 -29.69 10.34 -2.28
CA VAL A 254 -29.33 9.12 -3.00
C VAL A 254 -28.70 8.12 -2.03
N LEU A 255 -27.68 8.55 -1.28
CA LEU A 255 -26.92 7.66 -0.39
C LEU A 255 -27.66 7.29 0.89
N SER A 256 -28.60 8.12 1.36
CA SER A 256 -29.42 7.81 2.55
C SER A 256 -30.28 6.54 2.35
N LYS A 257 -30.56 6.17 1.10
CA LYS A 257 -31.32 4.96 0.72
C LYS A 257 -30.43 3.74 0.51
N MET A 258 -29.11 3.91 0.51
CA MET A 258 -28.13 2.84 0.29
C MET A 258 -27.60 2.35 1.63
N THR A 259 -27.18 1.09 1.71
CA THR A 259 -26.40 0.60 2.87
C THR A 259 -25.01 1.27 2.88
N PRO A 260 -24.30 1.29 4.04
CA PRO A 260 -22.93 1.81 4.08
C PRO A 260 -21.99 1.14 3.05
N SER A 261 -22.03 -0.19 2.94
CA SER A 261 -21.18 -0.95 2.01
C SER A 261 -21.48 -0.57 0.56
N THR A 262 -22.76 -0.37 0.22
CA THR A 262 -23.19 0.12 -1.10
C THR A 262 -22.63 1.50 -1.38
N ALA A 263 -22.71 2.43 -0.43
CA ALA A 263 -22.13 3.77 -0.58
C ALA A 263 -20.61 3.71 -0.81
N ILE A 264 -19.89 2.88 -0.04
CA ILE A 264 -18.44 2.66 -0.22
C ILE A 264 -18.14 2.14 -1.63
N ALA A 265 -18.87 1.12 -2.09
CA ALA A 265 -18.69 0.54 -3.42
C ALA A 265 -18.88 1.57 -4.53
N VAL A 266 -19.92 2.42 -4.43
CA VAL A 266 -20.16 3.51 -5.38
C VAL A 266 -18.98 4.48 -5.40
N PHE A 267 -18.50 4.94 -4.24
CA PHE A 267 -17.31 5.81 -4.20
C PHE A 267 -16.05 5.14 -4.72
N ALA A 268 -15.82 3.86 -4.42
CA ALA A 268 -14.67 3.10 -4.89
C ALA A 268 -14.64 2.98 -6.43
N ILE A 269 -15.81 2.77 -7.06
CA ILE A 269 -15.96 2.77 -8.53
C ILE A 269 -15.62 4.15 -9.11
N TYR A 270 -16.17 5.22 -8.53
CA TYR A 270 -15.83 6.58 -8.92
C TYR A 270 -14.33 6.84 -8.83
N ALA A 271 -13.73 6.44 -7.70
CA ALA A 271 -12.32 6.62 -7.41
C ALA A 271 -11.40 5.83 -8.37
N GLY A 272 -11.85 4.66 -8.86
CA GLY A 272 -11.07 3.79 -9.74
C GLY A 272 -10.23 2.75 -9.00
N ILE A 273 -10.76 2.22 -7.90
CA ILE A 273 -10.17 1.11 -7.16
C ILE A 273 -10.31 -0.18 -7.96
N ASN A 274 -9.19 -0.81 -8.32
CA ASN A 274 -9.20 -2.07 -9.06
C ASN A 274 -9.55 -3.25 -8.17
N HIS A 275 -9.20 -3.17 -6.90
CA HIS A 275 -9.45 -4.23 -5.94
C HIS A 275 -9.68 -3.66 -4.54
N ALA A 276 -10.86 -3.94 -4.00
CA ALA A 276 -11.29 -3.45 -2.70
C ALA A 276 -11.19 -4.53 -1.62
N TYR A 277 -10.87 -4.11 -0.39
CA TYR A 277 -10.83 -4.97 0.79
C TYR A 277 -11.84 -4.56 1.85
N GLY A 278 -12.37 -5.54 2.58
CA GLY A 278 -13.07 -5.30 3.84
C GLY A 278 -14.46 -4.66 3.73
N LEU A 279 -15.12 -4.69 2.56
CA LEU A 279 -16.45 -4.10 2.38
C LEU A 279 -17.57 -4.78 3.17
N ILE A 280 -17.44 -6.07 3.45
CA ILE A 280 -18.53 -6.89 4.02
C ILE A 280 -18.58 -6.81 5.54
N ALA A 281 -17.47 -6.48 6.21
CA ALA A 281 -17.38 -6.49 7.67
C ALA A 281 -18.06 -5.29 8.37
N TYR A 282 -18.86 -4.49 7.65
CA TYR A 282 -19.41 -3.24 8.20
C TYR A 282 -20.56 -3.49 9.21
N ASP A 283 -21.24 -4.64 9.12
CA ASP A 283 -22.19 -5.07 10.15
C ASP A 283 -21.53 -6.11 11.07
N LYS A 284 -21.65 -5.92 12.39
CA LYS A 284 -21.14 -6.89 13.38
C LYS A 284 -21.97 -8.16 13.39
N ASP A 285 -23.15 -8.10 12.80
CA ASP A 285 -24.07 -9.22 12.66
C ASP A 285 -23.83 -9.94 11.34
N HIS A 286 -22.90 -10.91 11.36
CA HIS A 286 -22.60 -11.76 10.21
C HIS A 286 -23.82 -12.48 9.63
N SER A 287 -24.94 -12.58 10.38
CA SER A 287 -26.18 -13.17 9.87
C SER A 287 -26.89 -12.32 8.79
N LYS A 288 -26.47 -11.06 8.59
CA LYS A 288 -27.05 -10.13 7.62
C LYS A 288 -26.17 -9.85 6.41
N GLU A 289 -25.01 -10.49 6.30
CA GLU A 289 -24.06 -10.26 5.20
C GLU A 289 -24.69 -10.53 3.83
N ASP A 290 -25.46 -11.61 3.72
CA ASP A 290 -26.12 -12.01 2.48
C ASP A 290 -27.18 -11.00 2.03
N ASP A 291 -27.90 -10.42 2.99
CA ASP A 291 -28.90 -9.40 2.72
C ASP A 291 -28.24 -8.09 2.30
N ASP A 292 -27.15 -7.67 2.96
CA ASP A 292 -26.40 -6.48 2.58
C ASP A 292 -25.74 -6.60 1.20
N GLU A 293 -25.20 -7.78 0.87
CA GLU A 293 -24.65 -8.05 -0.47
C GLU A 293 -25.72 -7.98 -1.56
N LYS A 294 -26.86 -8.65 -1.37
CA LYS A 294 -27.99 -8.58 -2.32
C LYS A 294 -28.50 -7.16 -2.49
N MET A 295 -28.66 -6.42 -1.39
CA MET A 295 -29.05 -5.01 -1.42
C MET A 295 -28.03 -4.14 -2.15
N ARG A 296 -26.73 -4.39 -1.96
CA ARG A 296 -25.64 -3.70 -2.64
C ARG A 296 -25.67 -3.95 -4.14
N ILE A 297 -25.76 -5.22 -4.57
CA ILE A 297 -25.86 -5.59 -5.98
C ILE A 297 -27.08 -4.91 -6.62
N ALA A 298 -28.27 -5.05 -6.02
CA ALA A 298 -29.50 -4.46 -6.55
C ALA A 298 -29.43 -2.92 -6.64
N SER A 299 -28.81 -2.27 -5.65
CA SER A 299 -28.64 -0.81 -5.65
C SER A 299 -27.67 -0.34 -6.73
N ILE A 300 -26.56 -1.05 -6.92
CA ILE A 300 -25.58 -0.74 -7.96
C ILE A 300 -26.16 -1.04 -9.34
N GLU A 301 -26.94 -2.10 -9.49
CA GLU A 301 -27.64 -2.42 -10.74
C GLU A 301 -28.63 -1.32 -11.13
N LYS A 302 -29.40 -0.81 -10.15
CA LYS A 302 -30.28 0.34 -10.37
C LYS A 302 -29.51 1.59 -10.79
N LEU A 303 -28.37 1.88 -10.17
CA LEU A 303 -27.50 3.00 -10.57
C LEU A 303 -26.94 2.80 -11.98
N TYR A 304 -26.44 1.60 -12.27
CA TYR A 304 -25.89 1.23 -13.57
C TYR A 304 -26.93 1.40 -14.69
N ALA A 305 -28.17 0.98 -14.46
CA ALA A 305 -29.25 1.16 -15.42
C ALA A 305 -29.70 2.63 -15.56
N GLY A 306 -29.63 3.41 -14.47
CA GLY A 306 -30.14 4.78 -14.41
C GLY A 306 -29.14 5.89 -14.72
N ASP A 307 -27.83 5.61 -14.66
CA ASP A 307 -26.75 6.58 -14.84
C ASP A 307 -25.71 6.06 -15.84
N LYS A 308 -25.77 6.58 -17.06
CA LYS A 308 -24.87 6.22 -18.15
C LYS A 308 -23.40 6.47 -17.81
N LYS A 309 -23.07 7.55 -17.10
CA LYS A 309 -21.67 7.84 -16.74
C LYS A 309 -21.15 6.82 -15.75
N PHE A 310 -21.98 6.44 -14.76
CA PHE A 310 -21.63 5.42 -13.80
C PHE A 310 -21.44 4.05 -14.46
N ALA A 311 -22.32 3.68 -15.41
CA ALA A 311 -22.19 2.44 -16.16
C ALA A 311 -20.89 2.37 -16.97
N GLU A 312 -20.58 3.43 -17.73
CA GLU A 312 -19.33 3.53 -18.49
C GLU A 312 -18.09 3.45 -17.59
N LEU A 313 -18.18 4.03 -16.39
CA LEU A 313 -17.10 4.00 -15.41
C LEU A 313 -16.88 2.61 -14.82
N LEU A 314 -17.96 1.91 -14.47
CA LEU A 314 -17.89 0.53 -13.97
C LEU A 314 -17.33 -0.40 -15.04
N ASP A 315 -17.83 -0.32 -16.27
CA ASP A 315 -17.35 -1.15 -17.38
C ASP A 315 -15.87 -0.94 -17.65
N LYS A 316 -15.44 0.33 -17.70
CA LYS A 316 -14.03 0.68 -17.87
C LYS A 316 -13.18 0.10 -16.74
N LEU A 317 -13.64 0.22 -15.50
CA LEU A 317 -12.90 -0.28 -14.33
C LEU A 317 -12.78 -1.81 -14.33
N VAL A 318 -13.85 -2.53 -14.67
CA VAL A 318 -13.84 -4.00 -14.79
C VAL A 318 -12.87 -4.42 -15.88
N MET A 319 -12.94 -3.78 -17.05
CA MET A 319 -12.02 -4.03 -18.17
C MET A 319 -10.55 -3.82 -17.77
N GLU A 320 -10.26 -2.70 -17.09
CA GLU A 320 -8.92 -2.39 -16.57
C GLU A 320 -8.44 -3.45 -15.57
N THR A 321 -9.28 -3.82 -14.59
CA THR A 321 -8.93 -4.84 -13.59
C THR A 321 -8.69 -6.21 -14.22
N THR A 322 -9.54 -6.65 -15.17
CA THR A 322 -9.34 -7.91 -15.88
C THR A 322 -8.00 -7.91 -16.64
N CYS A 323 -7.70 -6.83 -17.36
CA CYS A 323 -6.43 -6.66 -18.07
C CYS A 323 -5.22 -6.69 -17.12
N LEU A 324 -5.31 -6.03 -15.97
CA LEU A 324 -4.22 -5.97 -14.99
C LEU A 324 -4.00 -7.31 -14.29
N GLY A 325 -5.08 -8.02 -13.93
CA GLY A 325 -5.00 -9.38 -13.40
C GLY A 325 -4.29 -10.31 -14.39
N LEU A 326 -4.68 -10.27 -15.67
CA LEU A 326 -4.06 -11.05 -16.74
C LEU A 326 -2.56 -10.78 -16.90
N LYS A 327 -2.12 -9.52 -16.82
CA LYS A 327 -0.70 -9.16 -16.91
C LYS A 327 0.10 -9.57 -15.68
N THR A 328 -0.51 -9.43 -14.50
CA THR A 328 0.14 -9.63 -13.21
C THR A 328 0.45 -11.10 -12.94
N PHE A 329 -0.48 -12.00 -13.24
CA PHE A 329 -0.40 -13.39 -12.80
C PHE A 329 0.16 -14.36 -13.87
N LYS A 330 0.83 -13.84 -14.91
CA LYS A 330 1.39 -14.61 -16.04
C LYS A 330 2.37 -15.74 -15.68
N LYS A 331 2.95 -15.74 -14.47
CA LYS A 331 3.98 -16.72 -14.04
C LYS A 331 3.44 -17.98 -13.36
N THR A 332 2.13 -18.13 -13.23
CA THR A 332 1.58 -19.39 -12.76
C THR A 332 0.99 -20.14 -13.94
N ASP A 333 1.62 -21.25 -14.32
CA ASP A 333 1.11 -22.26 -15.28
C ASP A 333 -0.23 -22.90 -14.85
N ARG A 334 -0.84 -22.38 -13.77
CA ARG A 334 -2.07 -22.85 -13.11
C ARG A 334 -3.12 -21.76 -12.98
N TRP A 335 -3.33 -20.97 -14.04
CA TRP A 335 -4.67 -20.46 -14.31
C TRP A 335 -5.28 -21.35 -15.38
N VAL A 336 -5.59 -22.58 -14.95
CA VAL A 336 -6.40 -23.53 -15.72
C VAL A 336 -7.80 -23.36 -15.14
N PHE A 337 -8.69 -22.72 -15.91
CA PHE A 337 -10.10 -23.04 -15.78
C PHE A 337 -10.23 -24.45 -16.37
N ASP A 338 -10.21 -25.49 -15.53
CA ASP A 338 -10.82 -26.75 -15.92
C ASP A 338 -12.32 -26.57 -15.64
N ILE A 339 -13.03 -26.17 -16.69
CA ILE A 339 -14.48 -26.03 -16.67
C ILE A 339 -15.02 -27.42 -16.96
N TYR A 340 -15.48 -28.13 -15.92
CA TYR A 340 -16.36 -29.28 -16.11
C TYR A 340 -17.68 -29.07 -15.35
N GLU A 341 -18.71 -28.89 -16.17
CA GLU A 341 -20.11 -29.30 -16.04
C GLU A 341 -20.87 -28.96 -14.75
N SER A 342 -21.52 -27.78 -14.75
CA SER A 342 -22.85 -27.60 -14.16
C SER A 342 -23.58 -26.41 -14.83
N PRO A 343 -24.92 -26.43 -14.99
CA PRO A 343 -25.61 -25.69 -16.03
C PRO A 343 -25.97 -24.27 -15.57
N LEU A 344 -25.25 -23.29 -16.12
CA LEU A 344 -25.73 -21.90 -16.24
C LEU A 344 -26.02 -21.68 -17.72
N GLU A 345 -27.26 -21.98 -18.12
CA GLU A 345 -27.70 -22.04 -19.52
C GLU A 345 -27.72 -20.71 -20.30
N ASP A 346 -27.08 -19.63 -19.84
CA ASP A 346 -27.04 -18.37 -20.61
C ASP A 346 -25.69 -17.62 -20.57
N VAL A 347 -24.58 -18.28 -20.26
CA VAL A 347 -23.21 -17.72 -20.43
C VAL A 347 -22.37 -18.60 -21.36
N GLU A 348 -22.95 -19.03 -22.48
CA GLU A 348 -22.18 -19.53 -23.61
C GLU A 348 -21.81 -18.38 -24.54
N ARG A 349 -20.56 -17.90 -24.45
CA ARG A 349 -19.69 -17.49 -25.58
C ARG A 349 -18.51 -16.66 -25.10
N LEU A 350 -17.52 -17.35 -24.55
CA LEU A 350 -16.07 -17.13 -24.66
C LEU A 350 -15.45 -17.85 -23.46
N SER A 351 -14.86 -19.03 -23.68
CA SER A 351 -14.03 -19.61 -22.64
C SER A 351 -12.87 -18.64 -22.39
N PHE A 352 -12.43 -18.47 -21.15
CA PHE A 352 -11.30 -17.57 -20.83
C PHE A 352 -10.02 -17.98 -21.60
N LYS A 353 -9.94 -19.24 -22.05
CA LYS A 353 -8.92 -19.76 -22.96
C LYS A 353 -9.01 -19.12 -24.36
N ASP A 354 -10.21 -18.83 -24.85
CA ASP A 354 -10.45 -18.12 -26.11
C ASP A 354 -10.13 -16.62 -25.98
N LEU A 355 -10.56 -15.97 -24.89
CA LEU A 355 -10.19 -14.57 -24.62
C LEU A 355 -8.67 -14.42 -24.46
N ARG A 356 -8.00 -15.42 -23.86
CA ARG A 356 -6.54 -15.48 -23.73
C ARG A 356 -5.85 -15.76 -25.06
N ALA A 357 -6.37 -16.68 -25.87
CA ALA A 357 -5.86 -16.94 -27.22
C ALA A 357 -5.95 -15.68 -28.08
N ASP A 358 -7.07 -14.96 -28.05
CA ASP A 358 -7.25 -13.73 -28.81
C ASP A 358 -6.40 -12.58 -28.25
N ILE A 359 -6.34 -12.43 -26.91
CA ILE A 359 -5.56 -11.36 -26.25
C ILE A 359 -4.04 -11.60 -26.30
N GLU A 360 -3.58 -12.84 -26.39
CA GLU A 360 -2.15 -13.18 -26.36
C GLU A 360 -1.60 -13.65 -27.72
N SER A 361 -2.44 -14.04 -28.68
CA SER A 361 -2.01 -14.40 -30.04
C SER A 361 -1.38 -13.20 -30.71
N PRO A 362 -0.09 -13.23 -31.11
CA PRO A 362 0.55 -12.10 -31.80
C PRO A 362 -0.16 -11.72 -33.12
N ASP A 363 -1.00 -12.61 -33.65
CA ASP A 363 -1.66 -12.47 -34.95
C ASP A 363 -3.04 -11.76 -34.88
N VAL A 364 -3.60 -11.57 -33.68
CA VAL A 364 -4.88 -10.87 -33.49
C VAL A 364 -4.64 -9.37 -33.29
N ASP A 365 -5.35 -8.52 -34.01
CA ASP A 365 -5.15 -7.06 -33.94
C ASP A 365 -5.48 -6.51 -32.54
N LYS A 366 -4.74 -5.50 -32.09
CA LYS A 366 -4.95 -4.88 -30.78
C LYS A 366 -6.38 -4.36 -30.60
N LYS A 367 -7.02 -3.87 -31.67
CA LYS A 367 -8.41 -3.39 -31.62
C LYS A 367 -9.38 -4.54 -31.43
N GLU A 368 -9.17 -5.68 -32.08
CA GLU A 368 -10.00 -6.88 -31.95
C GLU A 368 -9.98 -7.40 -30.51
N ARG A 369 -8.80 -7.44 -29.87
CA ARG A 369 -8.65 -7.80 -28.45
C ARG A 369 -9.44 -6.88 -27.53
N VAL A 370 -9.37 -5.57 -27.77
CA VAL A 370 -10.09 -4.57 -26.98
C VAL A 370 -11.60 -4.70 -27.20
N MET A 371 -12.04 -5.02 -28.41
CA MET A 371 -13.47 -5.25 -28.70
C MET A 371 -13.98 -6.52 -28.03
N ALA A 372 -13.26 -7.64 -28.13
CA ALA A 372 -13.62 -8.88 -27.46
C ALA A 372 -13.73 -8.70 -25.94
N LEU A 373 -12.79 -7.98 -25.32
CA LEU A 373 -12.86 -7.69 -23.89
C LEU A 373 -14.04 -6.76 -23.54
N LYS A 374 -14.34 -5.76 -24.38
CA LYS A 374 -15.51 -4.90 -24.18
C LYS A 374 -16.82 -5.69 -24.26
N ASP A 375 -16.94 -6.56 -25.26
CA ASP A 375 -18.13 -7.38 -25.45
C ASP A 375 -18.30 -8.37 -24.29
N TYR A 376 -17.19 -8.98 -23.84
CA TYR A 376 -17.17 -9.79 -22.62
C TYR A 376 -17.66 -9.00 -21.41
N VAL A 377 -17.07 -7.84 -21.11
CA VAL A 377 -17.47 -7.01 -19.95
C VAL A 377 -18.93 -6.58 -20.05
N LYS A 378 -19.42 -6.26 -21.25
CA LYS A 378 -20.81 -5.88 -21.49
C LYS A 378 -21.78 -7.04 -21.20
N GLY A 379 -21.38 -8.28 -21.48
CA GLY A 379 -22.16 -9.49 -21.20
C GLY A 379 -22.21 -9.89 -19.73
N LEU A 380 -21.35 -9.33 -18.87
CA LEU A 380 -21.33 -9.65 -17.44
C LEU A 380 -22.53 -9.08 -16.69
N THR A 381 -23.05 -9.86 -15.75
CA THR A 381 -23.97 -9.37 -14.72
C THR A 381 -23.27 -8.36 -13.80
N ILE A 382 -24.05 -7.52 -13.10
CA ILE A 382 -23.51 -6.56 -12.14
C ILE A 382 -22.77 -7.25 -11.00
N GLU A 383 -23.30 -8.37 -10.51
CA GLU A 383 -22.63 -9.19 -9.52
C GLU A 383 -21.24 -9.65 -9.99
N ALA A 384 -21.13 -10.17 -11.23
CA ALA A 384 -19.85 -10.61 -11.78
C ALA A 384 -18.87 -9.44 -11.93
N LYS A 385 -19.33 -8.28 -12.42
CA LYS A 385 -18.53 -7.05 -12.47
C LYS A 385 -17.98 -6.67 -11.09
N LEU A 386 -18.83 -6.68 -10.06
CA LEU A 386 -18.44 -6.33 -8.70
C LEU A 386 -17.48 -7.34 -8.09
N LYS A 387 -17.66 -8.64 -8.36
CA LYS A 387 -16.71 -9.69 -7.95
C LYS A 387 -15.33 -9.49 -8.55
N ILE A 388 -15.23 -9.14 -9.84
CA ILE A 388 -13.94 -8.87 -10.51
C ILE A 388 -13.15 -7.76 -9.80
N ILE A 389 -13.83 -6.71 -9.34
CA ILE A 389 -13.19 -5.57 -8.68
C ILE A 389 -13.15 -5.66 -7.14
N GLY A 390 -13.50 -6.82 -6.57
CA GLY A 390 -13.45 -7.09 -5.13
C GLY A 390 -14.55 -6.41 -4.30
N LEU A 391 -15.67 -6.02 -4.92
CA LEU A 391 -16.79 -5.34 -4.26
C LEU A 391 -17.95 -6.28 -3.86
N ALA A 392 -17.89 -7.56 -4.23
CA ALA A 392 -18.92 -8.56 -3.96
C ALA A 392 -18.33 -9.95 -3.62
N SER A 393 -17.19 -10.01 -2.92
CA SER A 393 -16.63 -11.28 -2.42
C SER A 393 -16.97 -11.44 -0.94
N LYS A 394 -17.72 -12.48 -0.56
CA LYS A 394 -17.82 -12.92 0.85
C LYS A 394 -16.41 -13.04 1.41
N ASN A 395 -16.28 -12.78 2.71
CA ASN A 395 -14.98 -12.75 3.36
C ASN A 395 -14.25 -14.08 3.05
N PRO A 396 -13.10 -14.05 2.34
CA PRO A 396 -12.46 -15.25 1.78
C PRO A 396 -12.05 -16.31 2.81
N ILE A 397 -12.16 -15.97 4.09
CA ILE A 397 -11.52 -16.68 5.18
C ILE A 397 -12.42 -17.75 5.78
N ASN A 398 -13.76 -17.77 5.56
CA ASN A 398 -14.58 -18.73 6.32
C ASN A 398 -15.94 -19.24 5.80
N SER A 399 -16.43 -18.94 4.59
CA SER A 399 -17.74 -19.48 4.19
C SER A 399 -17.64 -20.83 3.47
N SER A 400 -18.08 -21.90 4.14
CA SER A 400 -18.41 -23.20 3.54
C SER A 400 -19.37 -23.07 2.33
N TYR A 401 -20.15 -22.01 2.28
CA TYR A 401 -21.09 -21.65 1.21
C TYR A 401 -20.42 -21.38 -0.15
N GLU A 402 -19.17 -20.91 -0.18
CA GLU A 402 -18.44 -20.66 -1.44
C GLU A 402 -17.83 -21.93 -2.04
N ARG A 403 -17.54 -22.95 -1.22
CA ARG A 403 -17.20 -24.31 -1.73
C ARG A 403 -18.42 -24.97 -2.36
N GLU A 404 -19.61 -24.66 -1.85
CA GLU A 404 -20.87 -25.22 -2.29
C GLU A 404 -21.37 -24.58 -3.60
N LEU A 405 -21.14 -23.28 -3.81
CA LEU A 405 -21.51 -22.55 -5.04
C LEU A 405 -20.49 -22.64 -6.18
N PHE A 406 -19.20 -22.84 -5.88
CA PHE A 406 -18.13 -22.80 -6.89
C PHE A 406 -17.32 -24.11 -6.98
N GLY A 407 -17.74 -25.15 -6.27
CA GLY A 407 -16.99 -26.40 -6.13
C GLY A 407 -15.69 -26.23 -5.34
N ASP A 408 -15.13 -27.34 -4.86
CA ASP A 408 -13.90 -27.36 -4.05
C ASP A 408 -12.64 -26.85 -4.78
N GLU A 409 -12.70 -26.53 -6.08
CA GLU A 409 -11.52 -26.33 -6.92
C GLU A 409 -11.38 -24.91 -7.51
N LEU A 410 -12.47 -24.17 -7.77
CA LEU A 410 -12.41 -22.94 -8.58
C LEU A 410 -12.02 -21.68 -7.77
N MET A 411 -12.71 -21.44 -6.65
CA MET A 411 -12.52 -20.23 -5.83
C MET A 411 -11.31 -20.23 -4.90
N PRO A 412 -10.83 -21.38 -4.37
CA PRO A 412 -9.58 -21.40 -3.63
C PRO A 412 -8.43 -20.85 -4.46
N SER A 413 -8.43 -20.96 -5.79
CA SER A 413 -7.38 -20.37 -6.62
C SER A 413 -7.41 -18.84 -6.57
N MET A 414 -8.51 -18.16 -6.94
CA MET A 414 -8.56 -16.68 -6.97
C MET A 414 -8.52 -16.03 -5.59
N ILE A 415 -9.15 -16.61 -4.58
CA ILE A 415 -9.07 -16.15 -3.20
C ILE A 415 -7.69 -16.44 -2.59
N ASN A 416 -7.07 -17.60 -2.85
CA ASN A 416 -5.67 -17.80 -2.46
C ASN A 416 -4.69 -17.00 -3.33
N ASN A 417 -5.11 -16.44 -4.47
CA ASN A 417 -4.28 -15.51 -5.26
C ASN A 417 -4.16 -14.13 -4.61
N PHE A 418 -5.10 -13.81 -3.71
CA PHE A 418 -4.99 -12.71 -2.75
C PHE A 418 -4.92 -13.28 -1.33
N ASN A 419 -4.21 -14.40 -1.13
CA ASN A 419 -3.80 -14.75 0.23
C ASN A 419 -2.83 -13.65 0.66
N LEU A 420 -3.35 -12.66 1.39
CA LEU A 420 -2.62 -11.47 1.79
C LEU A 420 -1.88 -11.78 3.08
N GLY A 421 -0.57 -11.74 2.99
CA GLY A 421 0.27 -11.65 4.17
C GLY A 421 0.35 -10.20 4.60
N HIS A 422 -0.03 -9.92 5.85
CA HIS A 422 0.58 -8.78 6.51
C HIS A 422 2.06 -9.08 6.65
N ASP A 423 2.88 -8.19 6.11
CA ASP A 423 4.30 -8.20 6.38
C ASP A 423 4.54 -7.73 7.82
N LEU A 424 4.38 -8.66 8.77
CA LEU A 424 4.63 -8.43 10.19
C LEU A 424 6.12 -8.12 10.48
N TRP A 425 6.99 -8.25 9.49
CA TRP A 425 8.43 -8.01 9.58
C TRP A 425 8.81 -6.55 9.36
N SER A 426 7.83 -5.71 9.08
CA SER A 426 8.04 -4.33 8.66
C SER A 426 7.80 -3.34 9.79
N ARG A 427 8.61 -3.47 10.85
CA ARG A 427 8.67 -2.48 11.92
C ARG A 427 9.66 -1.41 11.50
N TRP A 428 9.14 -0.36 10.86
CA TRP A 428 9.95 0.66 10.18
C TRP A 428 11.07 1.21 11.09
N GLY A 429 10.77 1.49 12.36
CA GLY A 429 11.77 1.96 13.33
C GLY A 429 12.93 0.99 13.57
N ILE A 430 12.67 -0.33 13.58
CA ILE A 430 13.72 -1.37 13.72
C ILE A 430 14.64 -1.37 12.52
N LEU A 431 14.06 -1.29 11.31
CA LEU A 431 14.83 -1.27 10.07
C LEU A 431 15.67 0.02 9.96
N VAL A 432 15.16 1.16 10.43
CA VAL A 432 15.95 2.40 10.50
C VAL A 432 17.07 2.27 11.52
N LEU A 433 16.81 1.71 12.71
CA LEU A 433 17.86 1.51 13.72
C LEU A 433 18.94 0.56 13.20
N GLN A 434 18.57 -0.49 12.45
CA GLN A 434 19.53 -1.37 11.79
C GLN A 434 20.37 -0.64 10.76
N PHE A 435 19.75 0.19 9.92
CA PHE A 435 20.51 1.00 8.97
C PHE A 435 21.54 1.86 9.72
N ARG A 436 21.11 2.55 10.79
CA ARG A 436 21.98 3.42 11.58
C ARG A 436 23.07 2.63 12.31
N LYS A 437 22.78 1.42 12.79
CA LYS A 437 23.78 0.50 13.35
C LYS A 437 24.88 0.21 12.33
N GLN A 438 24.52 -0.19 11.12
CA GLN A 438 25.48 -0.54 10.07
C GLN A 438 26.31 0.67 9.62
N PHE A 439 25.70 1.86 9.64
CA PHE A 439 26.39 3.12 9.44
C PHE A 439 27.47 3.33 10.53
N VAL A 440 27.11 3.21 11.82
CA VAL A 440 28.05 3.37 12.94
C VAL A 440 29.18 2.33 12.89
N GLU A 441 28.89 1.07 12.62
CA GLU A 441 29.90 0.01 12.46
C GLU A 441 30.88 0.31 11.32
N SER A 442 30.39 0.86 10.21
CA SER A 442 31.24 1.28 9.09
C SER A 442 32.16 2.44 9.47
N ILE A 443 31.64 3.47 10.16
CA ILE A 443 32.45 4.60 10.63
C ILE A 443 33.57 4.16 11.58
N LEU A 444 33.31 3.16 12.43
CA LEU A 444 34.31 2.61 13.35
C LEU A 444 35.21 1.55 12.72
N SER A 445 34.96 1.14 11.47
CA SER A 445 35.64 0.00 10.84
C SER A 445 35.53 -1.29 11.67
N GLN A 446 34.36 -1.52 12.27
CA GLN A 446 34.07 -2.62 13.18
C GLN A 446 32.78 -3.36 12.77
N PRO A 447 32.76 -4.01 11.59
CA PRO A 447 31.58 -4.73 11.11
C PRO A 447 31.20 -5.87 12.07
N GLY A 448 29.91 -5.98 12.41
CA GLY A 448 29.40 -7.05 13.28
C GLY A 448 29.75 -6.91 14.76
N ARG A 449 30.25 -5.72 15.18
CA ARG A 449 30.53 -5.43 16.59
C ARG A 449 29.31 -5.61 17.48
N TRP A 450 28.14 -5.14 17.06
CA TRP A 450 26.91 -5.30 17.83
C TRP A 450 26.02 -6.40 17.23
N PRO A 451 25.20 -7.06 18.07
CA PRO A 451 24.35 -8.16 17.63
C PRO A 451 23.46 -7.77 16.44
N ALA A 452 23.32 -8.69 15.48
CA ALA A 452 22.34 -8.54 14.41
C ALA A 452 20.91 -8.55 14.96
N ILE A 453 19.97 -7.94 14.23
CA ILE A 453 18.54 -8.09 14.54
C ILE A 453 18.20 -9.60 14.54
N PRO A 454 17.40 -10.08 15.51
CA PRO A 454 16.89 -11.45 15.50
C PRO A 454 16.35 -11.89 14.14
N LYS A 455 16.88 -13.02 13.62
CA LYS A 455 16.50 -13.60 12.32
C LYS A 455 15.24 -14.45 12.35
N VAL A 456 14.83 -14.91 13.53
CA VAL A 456 13.62 -15.75 13.70
C VAL A 456 12.37 -14.88 13.62
N LYS A 457 11.22 -15.48 13.26
CA LYS A 457 9.91 -14.84 13.41
C LYS A 457 9.69 -14.50 14.87
N PRO A 458 9.72 -13.21 15.29
CA PRO A 458 9.44 -12.89 16.67
C PRO A 458 8.01 -13.36 16.92
N SER A 459 7.87 -14.45 17.67
CA SER A 459 6.59 -14.86 18.24
C SER A 459 6.11 -13.80 19.24
N SER A 460 7.05 -13.04 19.82
CA SER A 460 6.83 -11.85 20.64
C SER A 460 7.77 -10.72 20.22
N GLY A 461 7.33 -9.45 20.27
CA GLY A 461 8.22 -8.30 20.07
C GLY A 461 9.26 -8.11 21.18
N GLU A 462 9.47 -9.09 22.05
CA GLU A 462 10.43 -9.04 23.15
C GLU A 462 11.87 -9.14 22.67
N ASP A 463 12.17 -9.97 21.67
CA ASP A 463 13.54 -10.11 21.18
C ASP A 463 14.04 -8.85 20.48
N GLU A 464 13.15 -8.16 19.76
CA GLU A 464 13.46 -6.85 19.21
C GLU A 464 13.61 -5.79 20.29
N THR A 465 12.77 -5.85 21.34
CA THR A 465 12.92 -4.96 22.51
C THR A 465 14.28 -5.14 23.16
N LYS A 466 14.68 -6.39 23.43
CA LYS A 466 15.99 -6.73 23.99
C LYS A 466 17.12 -6.25 23.10
N TRP A 467 16.98 -6.40 21.78
CA TRP A 467 17.98 -5.94 20.82
C TRP A 467 18.11 -4.41 20.79
N ILE A 468 16.99 -3.67 20.78
CA ILE A 468 17.03 -2.19 20.87
C ILE A 468 17.69 -1.78 22.19
N THR A 469 17.25 -2.36 23.30
CA THR A 469 17.78 -2.03 24.63
C THR A 469 19.27 -2.30 24.71
N SER A 470 19.73 -3.49 24.28
CA SER A 470 21.17 -3.82 24.33
C SER A 470 22.02 -2.90 23.46
N LEU A 471 21.51 -2.49 22.30
CA LEU A 471 22.21 -1.56 21.42
C LEU A 471 22.26 -0.15 22.03
N MET A 472 21.16 0.33 22.62
CA MET A 472 21.05 1.70 23.13
C MET A 472 21.66 1.90 24.52
N GLU A 473 21.85 0.82 25.30
CA GLU A 473 22.58 0.82 26.57
C GLU A 473 24.09 0.65 26.38
N ASP A 474 24.56 0.21 25.21
CA ASP A 474 25.98 0.14 24.89
C ASP A 474 26.57 1.56 24.77
N LYS A 475 27.45 1.90 25.71
CA LYS A 475 28.04 3.25 25.84
C LYS A 475 28.83 3.67 24.61
N ASP A 476 29.51 2.73 23.95
CA ASP A 476 30.35 3.03 22.79
C ASP A 476 29.49 3.25 21.55
N PHE A 477 28.46 2.42 21.35
CA PHE A 477 27.46 2.65 20.31
C PHE A 477 26.81 4.02 20.51
N ARG A 478 26.28 4.26 21.71
CA ARG A 478 25.52 5.47 22.03
C ARG A 478 26.35 6.73 21.84
N LYS A 479 27.60 6.72 22.31
CA LYS A 479 28.54 7.84 22.14
C LYS A 479 28.70 8.23 20.68
N VAL A 480 28.85 7.25 19.78
CA VAL A 480 29.04 7.53 18.35
C VAL A 480 27.72 7.89 17.69
N TYR A 481 26.67 7.12 17.94
CA TYR A 481 25.33 7.32 17.40
C TYR A 481 24.77 8.73 17.68
N ASP A 482 24.93 9.21 18.92
CA ASP A 482 24.48 10.55 19.33
C ASP A 482 25.38 11.68 18.80
N SER A 483 26.63 11.38 18.46
CA SER A 483 27.56 12.37 17.89
C SER A 483 27.35 12.64 16.40
N ILE A 484 26.51 11.83 15.73
CA ILE A 484 26.18 11.97 14.30
C ILE A 484 24.98 12.90 14.15
N ASP A 485 25.17 14.00 13.41
CA ASP A 485 24.06 14.79 12.91
C ASP A 485 23.43 14.09 11.71
N TRP A 486 22.35 13.34 11.93
CA TRP A 486 21.59 12.64 10.89
C TRP A 486 20.94 13.59 9.85
N ASN A 487 20.99 14.90 10.07
CA ASN A 487 20.54 15.93 9.14
C ASN A 487 21.69 16.70 8.47
N ASP A 488 22.95 16.28 8.69
CA ASP A 488 24.14 16.84 8.04
C ASP A 488 23.96 16.82 6.51
N PRO A 489 24.16 17.94 5.80
CA PRO A 489 24.10 18.01 4.34
C PRO A 489 24.91 16.93 3.62
N LYS A 490 26.06 16.51 4.18
CA LYS A 490 26.89 15.44 3.62
C LYS A 490 26.18 14.08 3.64
N ILE A 491 25.41 13.78 4.69
CA ILE A 491 24.59 12.55 4.76
C ILE A 491 23.48 12.61 3.71
N LYS A 492 22.81 13.75 3.56
CA LYS A 492 21.79 13.96 2.53
C LYS A 492 22.35 13.75 1.12
N ASP A 493 23.51 14.34 0.84
CA ASP A 493 24.20 14.21 -0.44
C ASP A 493 24.63 12.76 -0.72
N ALA A 494 25.14 12.05 0.30
CA ALA A 494 25.44 10.63 0.20
C ALA A 494 24.18 9.80 -0.08
N CYS A 495 23.08 10.04 0.63
CA CYS A 495 21.81 9.34 0.38
C CYS A 495 21.30 9.54 -1.05
N LYS A 496 21.35 10.78 -1.56
CA LYS A 496 21.00 11.08 -2.96
C LYS A 496 21.89 10.35 -3.95
N LYS A 497 23.20 10.34 -3.70
CA LYS A 497 24.18 9.68 -4.57
C LYS A 497 23.91 8.18 -4.65
N VAL A 498 23.77 7.52 -3.50
CA VAL A 498 23.50 6.08 -3.42
C VAL A 498 22.14 5.73 -4.01
N LEU A 499 21.09 6.52 -3.76
CA LEU A 499 19.79 6.31 -4.39
C LEU A 499 19.88 6.39 -5.92
N LYS A 500 20.60 7.39 -6.45
CA LYS A 500 20.82 7.51 -7.89
C LYS A 500 21.58 6.32 -8.46
N GLU A 501 22.60 5.82 -7.76
CA GLU A 501 23.36 4.63 -8.15
C GLU A 501 22.47 3.38 -8.17
N LEU A 502 21.64 3.17 -7.15
CA LEU A 502 20.65 2.08 -7.10
C LEU A 502 19.63 2.16 -8.25
N MET A 503 19.16 3.35 -8.59
CA MET A 503 18.24 3.52 -9.72
C MET A 503 18.93 3.30 -11.07
N ASN A 504 20.20 3.69 -11.20
CA ASN A 504 20.95 3.55 -12.44
C ASN A 504 21.43 2.11 -12.71
N SER A 505 21.76 1.34 -11.66
CA SER A 505 22.17 -0.07 -11.79
C SER A 505 21.04 -0.96 -12.31
N GLU A 506 19.80 -0.45 -12.34
CA GLU A 506 18.67 -1.13 -12.96
C GLU A 506 18.61 -0.95 -14.49
N GLN A 507 19.34 0.00 -15.09
CA GLN A 507 19.35 0.19 -16.55
C GLN A 507 19.84 -1.10 -17.24
N PRO A 508 19.05 -1.73 -18.14
CA PRO A 508 19.60 -2.81 -18.93
C PRO A 508 20.66 -2.26 -19.89
N GLU A 509 21.80 -2.93 -20.01
CA GLU A 509 22.87 -2.49 -20.93
C GLU A 509 22.42 -2.43 -22.40
N ASN A 510 21.32 -3.07 -22.81
CA ASN A 510 20.80 -3.02 -24.17
C ASN A 510 19.33 -3.48 -24.25
N VAL A 511 18.34 -2.59 -24.04
CA VAL A 511 17.00 -2.83 -24.60
C VAL A 511 16.41 -1.53 -25.14
N GLY A 512 16.37 -1.40 -26.46
CA GLY A 512 15.78 -0.29 -27.19
C GLY A 512 14.26 -0.29 -27.15
N TRP A 513 13.66 0.07 -26.01
CA TRP A 513 12.26 0.49 -25.95
C TRP A 513 12.17 1.99 -25.70
N GLY A 514 11.41 2.64 -26.57
CA GLY A 514 11.32 4.09 -26.71
C GLY A 514 10.95 4.80 -25.41
N ARG A 515 11.74 5.83 -25.12
CA ARG A 515 11.45 6.86 -24.12
C ARG A 515 10.04 7.44 -24.34
N LYS A 516 9.11 7.12 -23.45
CA LYS A 516 8.01 8.03 -23.10
C LYS A 516 7.85 8.04 -21.58
N ALA A 517 7.98 9.24 -21.02
CA ALA A 517 7.75 9.62 -19.62
C ALA A 517 8.72 9.07 -18.57
N VAL A 518 9.93 9.63 -18.53
CA VAL A 518 10.46 10.04 -17.21
C VAL A 518 9.54 11.19 -16.77
N PRO A 519 8.95 11.18 -15.57
CA PRO A 519 8.19 12.32 -15.08
C PRO A 519 9.06 13.57 -15.22
N LYS A 520 8.57 14.60 -15.91
CA LYS A 520 9.19 15.92 -15.81
C LYS A 520 9.27 16.20 -14.31
N ARG A 521 10.49 16.46 -13.81
CA ARG A 521 10.73 16.81 -12.41
C ARG A 521 9.58 17.71 -11.95
N ILE A 522 8.93 17.30 -10.87
CA ILE A 522 8.07 18.20 -10.10
C ILE A 522 9.04 19.24 -9.55
N THR A 523 9.21 20.35 -10.27
CA THR A 523 10.03 21.51 -9.91
C THR A 523 9.16 22.57 -9.30
#